data_AF-A0A182GGD1-F1
#
_entry.id   AF-A0A182GGD1-F1
#
_cell.length_a   1.000
_cell.length_b   1.000
_cell.length_c   1.000
_cell.angle_alpha   90.00
_cell.angle_beta   90.00
_cell.angle_gamma   90.00
#
_symmetry.space_group_name_H-M   'P 1'
#
loop_
_entity.id
_entity.type
_entity.pdbx_description
1 polymer ?
#
loop_
_entity_poly.entity_id
_entity_poly.type
_entity_poly.pdbx_seq_one_letter_code
_entity_poly.pdbx_strand_id
1 'polypeptide(L)' 'MWFEILPSFGIITAVLSVPGFAMYGLHLLTLDNAYRRNTDQRWERVMYVRDMRLTGNPYKSNVSAASCSSHTI' A
#
# COMPACT_ATOMS: atom_id res chain seq x y z
N MET A 1 28.79 -18.00 25.77
CA MET A 1 28.84 -16.60 26.27
C MET A 1 27.52 -15.92 25.94
N TRP A 2 27.09 -14.90 26.69
CA TRP A 2 25.73 -14.34 26.57
C TRP A 2 25.35 -13.81 25.17
N PHE A 3 26.35 -13.44 24.36
CA PHE A 3 26.17 -12.93 23.00
C PHE A 3 25.85 -14.00 21.94
N GLU A 4 25.99 -15.29 22.26
CA GLU A 4 25.65 -16.38 21.33
C GLU A 4 24.14 -16.48 21.03
N ILE A 5 23.30 -15.79 21.80
CA ILE A 5 21.86 -15.67 21.53
C ILE A 5 21.56 -14.64 20.42
N LEU A 6 22.47 -13.68 20.19
CA LEU A 6 22.25 -12.56 19.27
C LEU A 6 22.07 -12.99 17.80
N PRO A 7 22.82 -13.99 17.27
CA PRO A 7 22.61 -14.47 15.91
C PRO A 7 21.19 -15.04 15.71
N SER A 8 20.73 -15.89 16.63
CA SER A 8 19.39 -16.48 16.57
C SER A 8 18.29 -15.42 16.68
N PHE A 9 18.45 -14.48 17.60
CA PHE A 9 17.52 -13.35 17.74
C PHE A 9 17.51 -12.44 16.50
N GLY A 10 18.67 -12.18 15.91
CA GLY A 10 18.81 -11.40 14.68
C GLY A 10 18.11 -12.05 13.49
N ILE A 11 18.21 -13.37 13.33
CA ILE A 11 17.52 -14.10 12.26
C ILE A 11 16.00 -14.01 12.44
N ILE A 12 15.50 -14.22 13.66
CA ILE A 12 14.05 -14.16 13.94
C ILE A 12 13.50 -12.76 13.66
N THR A 13 14.18 -11.72 14.14
CA THR A 13 13.73 -10.34 13.92
C THR A 13 13.81 -9.93 12.45
N ALA A 14 14.88 -10.33 11.74
CA ALA A 14 15.00 -10.10 10.30
C ALA A 14 13.83 -10.74 9.55
N VAL A 15 13.58 -12.03 9.75
CA VAL A 15 12.50 -12.76 9.06
C VAL A 15 11.12 -12.20 9.38
N LEU A 16 10.87 -11.78 10.63
CA LEU A 16 9.58 -11.16 11.00
C LEU A 16 9.40 -9.76 10.41
N SER A 17 10.48 -9.00 10.21
CA SER A 17 10.42 -7.66 9.64
C SER A 17 10.22 -7.65 8.12
N VAL A 18 10.76 -8.65 7.43
CA VAL A 18 10.76 -8.74 5.95
C VAL A 18 9.35 -8.64 5.35
N PRO A 19 8.32 -9.38 5.83
CA PRO A 19 6.97 -9.29 5.27
C PRO A 19 6.37 -7.88 5.33
N GLY A 20 6.66 -7.11 6.39
CA GLY A 20 6.17 -5.74 6.52
C GLY A 20 6.73 -4.81 5.44
N PHE A 21 8.05 -4.85 5.23
CA PHE A 21 8.71 -4.06 4.20
C PHE A 21 8.38 -4.55 2.78
N ALA A 22 8.28 -5.86 2.58
CA ALA A 22 7.91 -6.43 1.29
C ALA A 22 6.50 -6.03 0.86
N MET A 23 5.53 -6.06 1.78
CA MET A 23 4.16 -5.62 1.50
C MET A 23 4.09 -4.12 1.19
N TYR A 24 4.87 -3.29 1.88
CA TYR A 24 4.97 -1.86 1.55
C TYR A 24 5.43 -1.65 0.11
N GLY A 25 6.49 -2.36 -0.32
CA GLY A 25 6.98 -2.31 -1.70
C GLY A 25 5.95 -2.81 -2.73
N LEU A 26 5.29 -3.93 -2.44
CA LEU A 26 4.26 -4.49 -3.31
C LEU A 26 3.05 -3.57 -3.47
N HIS A 27 2.63 -2.88 -2.41
CA HIS A 27 1.53 -1.94 -2.47
C HIS A 27 1.87 -0.71 -3.33
N LEU A 28 3.08 -0.19 -3.20
CA LEU A 28 3.54 0.91 -4.06
C LEU A 28 3.56 0.51 -5.54
N LEU A 29 3.98 -0.71 -5.86
CA LEU A 29 4.04 -1.22 -7.24
C LEU A 29 2.66 -1.50 -7.84
N THR A 30 1.72 -2.03 -7.05
CA THR A 30 0.42 -2.52 -7.55
C THR A 30 -0.68 -1.46 -7.51
N LEU A 31 -0.68 -0.60 -6.50
CA LEU A 31 -1.77 0.35 -6.22
C LEU A 31 -1.35 1.80 -6.42
N ASP A 32 -0.07 2.04 -6.78
CA ASP A 32 0.56 3.37 -6.84
C ASP A 32 0.46 4.13 -5.51
N ASN A 33 0.26 3.40 -4.41
CA ASN A 33 0.12 3.96 -3.08
C ASN A 33 0.65 2.99 -2.02
N ALA A 34 1.41 3.53 -1.08
CA ALA A 34 2.04 2.76 0.00
C ALA A 34 1.03 2.08 0.94
N TYR A 35 -0.13 2.72 1.16
CA TYR A 35 -1.12 2.25 2.13
C TYR A 35 -2.42 1.84 1.46
N ARG A 36 -2.90 0.64 1.77
CA ARG A 36 -4.21 0.20 1.31
C ARG A 36 -5.32 0.89 2.10
N ARG A 37 -6.36 1.40 1.43
CA ARG A 37 -7.54 1.95 2.11
C ARG A 37 -8.32 0.83 2.80
N ASN A 38 -8.96 1.16 3.93
CA ASN A 38 -9.88 0.24 4.57
C ASN A 38 -11.16 0.05 3.72
N THR A 39 -11.70 -1.17 3.73
CA THR A 39 -12.94 -1.56 3.04
C THR A 39 -13.85 -2.44 3.90
N ASP A 40 -13.61 -2.43 5.22
CA ASP A 40 -14.36 -3.21 6.20
C ASP A 40 -15.81 -2.72 6.29
N GLN A 41 -16.00 -1.40 6.36
CA GLN A 41 -17.33 -0.82 6.46
C GLN A 41 -18.02 -0.74 5.09
N ARG A 42 -19.36 -0.88 5.11
CA ARG A 42 -20.19 -0.79 3.90
C ARG A 42 -19.98 0.52 3.15
N TRP A 43 -19.94 1.64 3.89
CA TRP A 43 -19.77 2.97 3.33
C TRP A 43 -18.42 3.12 2.62
N GLU A 44 -17.33 2.72 3.27
CA GLU A 44 -15.97 2.74 2.71
C GLU A 44 -15.88 1.91 1.43
N ARG A 45 -16.53 0.74 1.39
CA ARG A 45 -16.56 -0.12 0.20
C ARG A 45 -17.33 0.52 -0.95
N VAL A 46 -18.48 1.14 -0.68
CA VAL A 46 -19.26 1.84 -1.72
C VAL A 46 -18.48 3.03 -2.28
N MET A 47 -17.79 3.79 -1.42
CA MET A 47 -16.92 4.88 -1.83
C MET A 47 -15.72 4.40 -2.67
N TYR A 48 -15.10 3.28 -2.30
CA TYR A 48 -14.00 2.69 -3.06
C TYR A 48 -14.42 2.34 -4.48
N VAL A 49 -15.59 1.71 -4.65
CA VAL A 49 -16.14 1.38 -5.97
C VAL A 49 -16.57 2.63 -6.74
N ARG A 50 -17.10 3.65 -6.05
CA ARG A 50 -17.44 4.94 -6.67
C ARG A 50 -16.20 5.61 -7.25
N ASP A 51 -15.12 5.69 -6.48
CA ASP A 51 -13.87 6.30 -6.93
C ASP A 51 -13.27 5.50 -8.10
N MET A 52 -13.31 4.16 -8.05
CA MET A 52 -12.95 3.30 -9.19
C MET A 52 -13.74 3.59 -10.47
N ARG A 53 -15.05 3.90 -10.37
CA ARG A 53 -15.89 4.24 -11.54
C ARG A 53 -15.63 5.64 -12.08
N LEU A 54 -15.25 6.58 -11.23
CA LEU A 54 -15.04 7.98 -11.60
C LEU A 54 -13.66 8.22 -12.22
N THR A 55 -12.59 7.74 -11.56
CA THR A 55 -11.20 8.07 -11.90
C THR A 55 -10.41 6.87 -12.41
N GLY A 56 -10.97 5.66 -12.38
CA GLY A 56 -10.26 4.41 -12.72
C GLY A 56 -9.19 3.99 -11.71
N ASN A 57 -8.87 4.84 -10.73
CA ASN A 57 -7.94 4.55 -9.64
C ASN A 57 -8.49 5.14 -8.33
N PRO A 58 -8.77 4.31 -7.31
CA PRO A 58 -9.43 4.73 -6.09
C PRO A 58 -8.52 5.56 -5.18
N TYR A 59 -7.22 5.62 -5.45
CA TYR A 59 -6.26 6.41 -4.67
C TYR A 59 -6.05 7.82 -5.22
N LYS A 60 -6.57 8.12 -6.43
CA LYS A 60 -6.56 9.47 -6.99
C LYS A 60 -7.77 10.28 -6.51
N SER A 61 -7.54 11.50 -6.03
CA SER A 61 -8.61 12.39 -5.58
C SER A 61 -9.36 13.00 -6.77
N ASN A 62 -10.69 13.05 -6.69
CA ASN A 62 -11.52 13.50 -7.82
C ASN A 62 -11.41 15.01 -8.09
N VAL A 63 -10.89 15.79 -7.14
CA VAL A 63 -10.77 17.26 -7.23
C VAL A 63 -9.57 17.72 -8.08
N SER A 64 -8.59 16.85 -8.36
CA SER A 64 -7.44 17.19 -9.22
C SER A 64 -7.60 16.77 -10.68
N ALA A 65 -8.71 16.15 -11.06
CA ALA A 65 -9.00 15.77 -12.46
C ALA A 65 -9.29 16.96 -13.40
N ALA A 66 -9.14 18.20 -12.91
CA ALA A 66 -9.11 19.40 -13.75
C ALA A 66 -7.68 19.79 -14.21
N SER A 67 -6.61 19.14 -13.73
CA SER A 67 -5.26 19.43 -14.22
C SER A 67 -4.70 18.27 -15.03
N CYS A 68 -4.93 18.36 -16.33
CA CYS A 68 -3.98 18.02 -17.38
C CYS A 68 -3.57 16.55 -17.53
N SER A 69 -4.05 15.96 -18.62
CA SER A 69 -3.46 14.84 -19.33
C SER A 69 -1.93 14.94 -19.44
N SER A 70 -1.22 13.88 -19.06
CA SER A 70 0.02 13.47 -19.75
C SER A 70 0.25 11.99 -19.48
N HIS A 71 -0.52 11.17 -20.19
CA HIS A 71 0.01 9.91 -20.69
C HIS A 71 1.03 10.29 -21.77
N THR A 72 2.33 10.22 -21.48
CA THR A 72 3.36 10.05 -22.53
C THR A 72 4.57 9.34 -21.93
N ILE A 73 4.67 8.07 -22.34
CA ILE A 73 5.79 7.10 -22.27
C ILE A 73 6.08 6.53 -20.87
#